data_AF-A0A9D7NSQ0-F1
#
_entry.id   AF-A0A9D7NSQ0-F1
#
_cell.length_a   1.000
_cell.length_b   1.000
_cell.length_c   1.000
_cell.angle_alpha   90.00
_cell.angle_beta   90.00
_cell.angle_gamma   90.00
#
_symmetry.space_group_name_H-M   'P 1'
#
loop_
_entity.id
_entity.type
_entity.pdbx_description
1 polymer ?
#
loop_
_entity_poly.entity_id
_entity_poly.type
_entity_poly.pdbx_seq_one_letter_code
_entity_poly.pdbx_strand_id
1 'polypeptide(L)'
;MTTKPHYLATLLLSGGLLAACGTEAGKETERVNEQMQENREEVAKADDTKEWMNEREEARKEMANLRETLSDRLERERKDLAGGIKNAEKRAETERHITELEQNLARIDANVVRMDGSTNETWSDIEMESRKAMDDTKSWWDRQKDWVDSKTDVDMDNDGK
;
A
#
# COMPACT_ATOMS: atom_id res chain seq x y z
N MET A 1 -7.01 42.16 -0.93
CA MET A 1 -8.08 41.15 -0.94
C MET A 1 -7.37 39.81 -0.97
N THR A 2 -7.37 38.93 0.04
CA THR A 2 -8.31 38.67 1.14
C THR A 2 -7.51 38.07 2.30
N THR A 3 -7.69 38.63 3.49
CA THR A 3 -7.12 38.16 4.77
C THR A 3 -8.05 37.17 5.44
N LYS A 4 -7.54 36.07 6.02
CA LYS A 4 -8.15 35.34 7.14
C LYS A 4 -7.07 34.65 8.01
N PRO A 5 -7.34 34.45 9.31
CA PRO A 5 -6.38 34.68 10.39
C PRO A 5 -5.73 33.40 10.93
N HIS A 6 -4.49 33.53 11.40
CA HIS A 6 -3.87 32.55 12.29
C HIS A 6 -4.38 32.79 13.72
N TYR A 7 -5.05 31.81 14.30
CA TYR A 7 -5.41 31.81 15.71
C TYR A 7 -4.13 31.69 16.55
N LEU A 8 -3.70 32.80 17.15
CA LEU A 8 -2.78 32.78 18.29
C LEU A 8 -3.50 32.10 19.46
N ALA A 9 -3.15 30.85 19.76
CA ALA A 9 -3.50 30.25 21.04
C ALA A 9 -2.65 30.93 22.13
N THR A 10 -3.31 31.77 22.91
CA THR A 10 -2.74 32.48 24.06
C THR A 10 -2.40 31.48 25.15
N LEU A 11 -1.12 31.14 25.30
CA LEU A 11 -0.60 30.50 26.52
C LEU A 11 -0.69 31.52 27.66
N LEU A 12 -1.79 31.46 28.42
CA LEU A 12 -1.95 32.18 29.67
C LEU A 12 -0.98 31.60 30.70
N LEU A 13 0.21 32.20 30.75
CA LEU A 13 1.20 32.04 31.81
C LEU A 13 0.70 32.83 33.05
N SER A 14 -0.31 32.29 33.75
CA SER A 14 -0.74 32.85 35.03
C SER A 14 0.19 32.36 36.13
N GLY A 15 1.22 33.16 36.41
CA GLY A 15 2.08 33.00 37.57
C GLY A 15 1.30 33.18 38.87
N GLY A 16 1.31 32.15 39.70
CA GLY A 16 1.03 32.24 41.13
C GLY A 16 2.34 32.24 41.91
N LEU A 17 2.67 33.36 42.53
CA LEU A 17 3.87 33.53 43.37
C LEU A 17 3.43 33.50 44.84
N LEU A 18 4.00 32.58 45.63
CA LEU A 18 4.59 32.75 46.98
C LEU A 18 4.30 31.61 47.99
N ALA A 19 5.33 30.79 48.17
CA ALA A 19 5.97 30.35 49.43
C ALA A 19 5.19 29.56 50.50
N ALA A 20 5.53 28.27 50.62
CA ALA A 20 5.67 27.56 51.88
C ALA A 20 6.91 26.62 51.84
N CYS A 21 7.68 26.62 52.92
CA CYS A 21 8.87 25.79 53.12
C CYS A 21 8.57 24.28 53.14
N GLY A 22 9.46 23.48 52.55
CA GLY A 22 9.67 22.08 52.94
C GLY A 22 9.36 21.03 51.87
N THR A 23 10.40 20.52 51.20
CA THR A 23 10.47 19.20 50.52
C THR A 23 9.56 18.88 49.32
N GLU A 24 8.62 19.73 48.88
CA GLU A 24 7.69 19.37 47.79
C GLU A 24 8.07 19.87 46.38
N ALA A 25 8.87 20.94 46.25
CA ALA A 25 9.28 21.47 44.94
C ALA A 25 10.07 20.47 44.07
N GLY A 26 10.83 19.55 44.69
CA GLY A 26 11.52 18.48 43.98
C GLY A 26 10.55 17.41 43.45
N LYS A 27 9.55 17.01 44.25
CA LYS A 27 8.58 15.96 43.89
C LYS A 27 7.57 16.42 42.84
N GLU A 28 7.17 17.69 42.88
CA GLU A 28 6.28 18.25 41.86
C GLU A 28 7.04 18.44 40.54
N THR A 29 8.29 18.93 40.58
CA THR A 29 9.13 19.06 39.39
C THR A 29 9.45 17.68 38.77
N GLU A 30 9.73 16.66 39.59
CA GLU A 30 9.92 15.27 39.14
C GLU A 30 8.65 14.72 38.49
N ARG A 31 7.46 14.88 39.12
CA ARG A 31 6.19 14.46 38.52
C ARG A 31 5.88 15.14 37.19
N VAL A 32 6.12 16.44 37.08
CA VAL A 32 5.90 17.18 35.83
C VAL A 32 6.87 16.70 34.75
N ASN A 33 8.12 16.39 35.12
CA ASN A 33 9.11 15.87 34.17
C ASN A 33 8.79 14.43 33.72
N GLU A 34 8.39 13.55 34.65
CA GLU A 34 7.90 12.20 34.37
C GLU A 34 6.67 12.25 33.44
N GLN A 35 5.69 13.11 33.75
CA GLN A 35 4.50 13.27 32.92
C GLN A 35 4.83 13.83 31.53
N MET A 36 5.79 14.75 31.42
CA MET A 36 6.25 15.22 30.11
C MET A 36 6.99 14.14 29.31
N GLN A 37 7.75 13.27 29.98
CA GLN A 37 8.42 12.15 29.35
C GLN A 37 7.41 11.08 28.88
N GLU A 38 6.49 10.68 29.75
CA GLU A 38 5.37 9.77 29.41
C GLU A 38 4.56 10.32 28.24
N ASN A 39 4.19 11.61 28.25
CA ASN A 39 3.48 12.23 27.14
C ASN A 39 4.28 12.21 25.83
N ARG A 40 5.61 12.39 25.88
CA ARG A 40 6.46 12.27 24.68
C ARG A 40 6.52 10.85 24.16
N GLU A 41 6.63 9.86 25.04
CA GLU A 41 6.63 8.45 24.68
C GLU A 41 5.27 8.03 24.08
N GLU A 42 4.16 8.48 24.65
CA GLU A 42 2.82 8.24 24.11
C GLU A 42 2.59 8.92 22.76
N VAL A 43 3.08 10.16 22.56
CA VAL A 43 3.04 10.83 21.25
C VAL A 43 3.89 10.09 20.22
N ALA A 44 5.11 9.67 20.58
CA ALA A 44 5.98 8.91 19.68
C ALA A 44 5.33 7.58 19.24
N LYS A 45 4.78 6.81 20.19
CA LYS A 45 4.04 5.57 19.86
C LYS A 45 2.83 5.82 18.96
N ALA A 46 2.12 6.93 19.17
CA ALA A 46 0.97 7.30 18.36
C ALA A 46 1.36 7.71 16.93
N ASP A 47 2.50 8.36 16.76
CA ASP A 47 3.05 8.71 15.46
C ASP A 47 3.54 7.45 14.71
N ASP A 48 4.32 6.59 15.36
CA ASP A 48 4.74 5.29 14.81
C ASP A 48 3.52 4.45 14.37
N THR A 49 2.48 4.42 15.20
CA THR A 49 1.24 3.69 14.90
C THR A 49 0.54 4.22 13.64
N LYS A 50 0.52 5.54 13.44
CA LYS A 50 -0.09 6.13 12.25
C LYS A 50 0.74 5.88 11.00
N GLU A 51 2.06 5.87 11.13
CA GLU A 51 2.98 5.70 10.00
C GLU A 51 2.81 4.32 9.34
N TRP A 52 2.98 3.22 10.09
CA TRP A 52 2.87 1.87 9.51
C TRP A 52 1.45 1.57 9.00
N MET A 53 0.42 2.15 9.63
CA MET A 53 -0.96 2.01 9.17
C MET A 53 -1.18 2.70 7.81
N ASN A 54 -0.57 3.87 7.60
CA ASN A 54 -0.63 4.58 6.32
C ASN A 54 0.15 3.83 5.24
N GLU A 55 1.36 3.34 5.54
CA GLU A 55 2.14 2.53 4.61
C GLU A 55 1.38 1.28 4.16
N ARG A 56 0.71 0.61 5.11
CA ARG A 56 -0.15 -0.54 4.83
C ARG A 56 -1.31 -0.20 3.93
N GLU A 57 -1.94 0.95 4.12
CA GLU A 57 -3.05 1.40 3.28
C GLU A 57 -2.59 1.72 1.86
N GLU A 58 -1.45 2.39 1.69
CA GLU A 58 -0.89 2.66 0.36
C GLU A 58 -0.50 1.36 -0.36
N ALA A 59 0.17 0.43 0.33
CA ALA A 59 0.47 -0.90 -0.22
C ALA A 59 -0.81 -1.65 -0.65
N ARG A 60 -1.88 -1.57 0.16
CA ARG A 60 -3.19 -2.16 -0.17
C ARG A 60 -3.78 -1.55 -1.45
N LYS A 61 -3.73 -0.22 -1.62
CA LYS A 61 -4.22 0.46 -2.83
C LYS A 61 -3.43 0.05 -4.07
N GLU A 62 -2.11 -0.03 -3.97
CA GLU A 62 -1.27 -0.48 -5.09
C GLU A 62 -1.63 -1.92 -5.52
N MET A 63 -1.82 -2.83 -4.56
CA MET A 63 -2.26 -4.20 -4.84
C MET A 63 -3.66 -4.24 -5.47
N ALA A 64 -4.60 -3.43 -4.97
CA ALA A 64 -5.96 -3.37 -5.50
C ALA A 64 -5.96 -2.93 -6.98
N ASN A 65 -5.18 -1.91 -7.32
CA ASN A 65 -5.06 -1.41 -8.70
C ASN A 65 -4.48 -2.48 -9.65
N LEU A 66 -3.44 -3.20 -9.21
CA LEU A 66 -2.86 -4.28 -10.01
C LEU A 66 -3.86 -5.43 -10.17
N ARG A 67 -4.56 -5.81 -9.09
CA ARG A 67 -5.59 -6.84 -9.11
C ARG A 67 -6.71 -6.52 -10.09
N GLU A 68 -7.20 -5.28 -10.10
CA GLU A 68 -8.22 -4.81 -11.05
C GLU A 68 -7.72 -4.94 -12.49
N THR A 69 -6.51 -4.44 -12.77
CA THR A 69 -5.88 -4.54 -14.10
C THR A 69 -5.79 -5.99 -14.61
N LEU A 70 -5.35 -6.92 -13.75
CA LEU A 70 -5.25 -8.33 -14.11
C LEU A 70 -6.62 -9.00 -14.25
N SER A 71 -7.60 -8.62 -13.43
CA SER A 71 -8.97 -9.14 -13.51
C SER A 71 -9.64 -8.75 -14.84
N ASP A 72 -9.49 -7.50 -15.24
CA ASP A 72 -9.98 -7.00 -16.53
C ASP A 72 -9.34 -7.74 -17.71
N ARG A 73 -8.03 -8.04 -17.64
CA ARG A 73 -7.38 -8.83 -18.69
C ARG A 73 -7.89 -10.25 -18.71
N LEU A 74 -8.05 -10.88 -17.55
CA LEU A 74 -8.59 -12.24 -17.43
C LEU A 74 -9.99 -12.35 -18.04
N GLU A 75 -10.86 -11.35 -17.81
CA GLU A 75 -12.18 -11.31 -18.41
C GLU A 75 -12.09 -11.23 -19.95
N ARG A 76 -11.21 -10.38 -20.49
CA ARG A 76 -11.00 -10.27 -21.94
C ARG A 76 -10.53 -11.60 -22.55
N GLU A 77 -9.54 -12.25 -21.97
CA GLU A 77 -9.03 -13.53 -22.48
C GLU A 77 -10.09 -14.64 -22.43
N ARG A 78 -10.88 -14.71 -21.35
CA ARG A 78 -12.01 -15.65 -21.24
C ARG A 78 -13.08 -15.37 -22.30
N LYS A 79 -13.36 -14.09 -22.59
CA LYS A 79 -14.29 -13.69 -23.65
C LYS A 79 -13.77 -14.07 -25.03
N ASP A 80 -12.48 -13.88 -25.30
CA ASP A 80 -11.85 -14.28 -26.56
C ASP A 80 -11.91 -15.80 -26.76
N LEU A 81 -11.61 -16.57 -25.71
CA LEU A 81 -11.72 -18.02 -25.72
C LEU A 81 -13.16 -18.48 -26.01
N ALA A 82 -14.15 -17.89 -25.32
CA ALA A 82 -15.57 -18.17 -25.51
C ALA A 82 -16.08 -17.74 -26.89
N GLY A 83 -15.47 -16.70 -27.48
CA GLY A 83 -15.73 -16.23 -28.84
C GLY A 83 -15.30 -17.21 -29.94
N GLY A 84 -14.57 -18.26 -29.59
CA GLY A 84 -14.20 -19.35 -30.50
C GLY A 84 -12.93 -19.04 -31.30
N ILE A 85 -11.78 -19.20 -30.65
CA ILE A 85 -10.47 -19.11 -31.29
C ILE A 85 -10.26 -20.34 -32.20
N LYS A 86 -10.22 -20.10 -33.52
CA LYS A 86 -10.09 -21.17 -34.53
C LYS A 86 -8.67 -21.75 -34.63
N ASN A 87 -7.66 -20.92 -34.42
CA ASN A 87 -6.27 -21.36 -34.44
C ASN A 87 -5.93 -22.09 -33.13
N ALA A 88 -5.53 -23.36 -33.22
CA ALA A 88 -5.26 -24.20 -32.05
C ALA A 88 -4.09 -23.70 -31.19
N GLU A 89 -3.05 -23.14 -31.81
CA GLU A 89 -1.90 -22.56 -31.11
C GLU A 89 -2.30 -21.31 -30.34
N LYS A 90 -3.03 -20.39 -30.99
CA LYS A 90 -3.57 -19.19 -30.35
C LYS A 90 -4.51 -19.53 -29.19
N ARG A 91 -5.32 -20.59 -29.34
CA ARG A 91 -6.21 -21.08 -28.29
C ARG A 91 -5.43 -21.59 -27.08
N ALA A 92 -4.46 -22.49 -27.30
CA ALA A 92 -3.63 -23.04 -26.23
C ALA A 92 -2.86 -21.93 -25.49
N GLU A 93 -2.42 -20.92 -26.22
CA GLU A 93 -1.78 -19.75 -25.65
C GLU A 93 -2.71 -18.89 -24.78
N THR A 94 -3.93 -18.60 -25.26
CA THR A 94 -4.94 -17.91 -24.45
C THR A 94 -5.29 -18.71 -23.19
N GLU A 95 -5.43 -20.03 -23.27
CA GLU A 95 -5.67 -20.91 -22.12
C GLU A 95 -4.51 -20.86 -21.11
N ARG A 96 -3.26 -20.85 -21.58
CA ARG A 96 -2.07 -20.64 -20.74
C ARG A 96 -2.09 -19.27 -20.07
N HIS A 97 -2.40 -18.21 -20.82
CA HIS A 97 -2.42 -16.85 -20.29
C HIS A 97 -3.50 -16.67 -19.21
N ILE A 98 -4.68 -17.25 -19.41
CA ILE A 98 -5.74 -17.33 -18.39
C ILE A 98 -5.22 -17.98 -17.11
N THR A 99 -4.52 -19.11 -17.23
CA THR A 99 -3.96 -19.83 -16.08
C THR A 99 -2.93 -18.98 -15.33
N GLU A 100 -2.04 -18.29 -16.04
CA GLU A 100 -1.03 -17.41 -15.43
C GLU A 100 -1.68 -16.19 -14.76
N LEU A 101 -2.73 -15.61 -15.36
CA LEU A 101 -3.50 -14.51 -14.76
C LEU A 101 -4.18 -14.95 -13.45
N GLU A 102 -4.82 -16.11 -13.44
CA GLU A 102 -5.45 -16.69 -12.24
C GLU A 102 -4.45 -16.93 -11.12
N GLN A 103 -3.25 -17.45 -11.45
CA GLN A 103 -2.19 -17.66 -10.47
C GLN A 103 -1.68 -16.34 -9.86
N ASN A 104 -1.49 -15.30 -10.68
CA ASN A 104 -1.05 -14.00 -10.19
C ASN A 104 -2.13 -13.30 -9.36
N LEU A 105 -3.41 -13.39 -9.75
CA LEU A 105 -4.52 -12.89 -8.94
C LEU A 105 -4.58 -13.59 -7.58
N ALA A 106 -4.43 -14.91 -7.53
CA ALA A 106 -4.38 -15.66 -6.27
C ALA A 106 -3.21 -15.25 -5.38
N ARG A 107 -2.05 -14.92 -5.97
CA ARG A 107 -0.89 -14.38 -5.23
C ARG A 107 -1.17 -13.00 -4.65
N ILE A 108 -1.82 -12.11 -5.40
CA ILE A 108 -2.20 -10.79 -4.90
C ILE A 108 -3.21 -10.94 -3.75
N ASP A 109 -4.25 -11.75 -3.93
CA ASP A 109 -5.28 -11.99 -2.90
C ASP A 109 -4.66 -12.55 -1.61
N ALA A 110 -3.70 -13.48 -1.71
CA ALA A 110 -2.98 -14.00 -0.55
C ALA A 110 -2.15 -12.94 0.18
N ASN A 111 -1.50 -12.02 -0.54
CA ASN A 111 -0.72 -10.94 0.07
C ASN A 111 -1.63 -9.90 0.74
N VAL A 112 -2.78 -9.56 0.15
CA VAL A 112 -3.77 -8.68 0.79
C VAL A 112 -4.22 -9.24 2.13
N VAL A 113 -4.53 -10.54 2.19
CA VAL A 113 -4.91 -11.20 3.46
C VAL A 113 -3.79 -11.13 4.50
N ARG A 114 -2.52 -11.32 4.08
CA ARG A 114 -1.36 -11.20 4.98
C ARG A 114 -1.19 -9.78 5.51
N MET A 115 -1.32 -8.77 4.66
CA MET A 115 -1.27 -7.37 5.06
C MET A 115 -2.41 -7.02 6.02
N ASP A 116 -3.63 -7.50 5.78
CA ASP A 116 -4.77 -7.24 6.66
C ASP A 116 -4.58 -7.84 8.06
N GLY A 117 -3.90 -8.99 8.14
CA GLY A 117 -3.53 -9.64 9.39
C GLY A 117 -2.26 -9.10 10.06
N SER A 118 -1.57 -8.13 9.47
CA SER A 118 -0.31 -7.62 10.00
C SER A 118 -0.51 -6.76 11.26
N THR A 119 0.48 -6.84 12.15
CA THR A 119 0.67 -5.95 13.29
C THR A 119 1.90 -5.05 13.06
N ASN A 120 2.08 -4.02 13.88
CA ASN A 120 3.27 -3.17 13.83
C ASN A 120 4.58 -3.97 13.87
N GLU A 121 4.67 -4.98 14.74
CA GLU A 121 5.87 -5.81 14.93
C GLU A 121 6.20 -6.67 13.69
N THR A 122 5.18 -7.08 12.94
CA THR A 122 5.30 -7.95 11.76
C THR A 122 5.28 -7.18 10.43
N TRP A 123 5.01 -5.87 10.49
CA TRP A 123 4.72 -5.07 9.29
C TRP A 123 5.90 -5.04 8.34
N SER A 124 7.12 -4.79 8.85
CA SER A 124 8.31 -4.67 8.00
C SER A 124 8.59 -5.93 7.16
N ASP A 125 8.45 -7.12 7.76
CA ASP A 125 8.64 -8.39 7.05
C ASP A 125 7.53 -8.61 6.00
N ILE A 126 6.28 -8.36 6.39
CA ILE A 126 5.12 -8.52 5.50
C ILE A 126 5.19 -7.53 4.34
N GLU A 127 5.60 -6.29 4.58
CA GLU A 127 5.77 -5.25 3.56
C GLU A 127 6.82 -5.67 2.55
N MET A 128 7.99 -6.13 2.99
CA MET A 128 9.07 -6.57 2.11
C MET A 128 8.65 -7.75 1.22
N GLU A 129 8.02 -8.78 1.80
CA GLU A 129 7.50 -9.93 1.04
C GLU A 129 6.43 -9.51 0.03
N SER A 130 5.52 -8.63 0.47
CA SER A 130 4.43 -8.09 -0.34
C SER A 130 4.95 -7.28 -1.53
N ARG A 131 5.93 -6.39 -1.30
CA ARG A 131 6.58 -5.60 -2.35
C ARG A 131 7.29 -6.50 -3.36
N LYS A 132 8.02 -7.51 -2.89
CA LYS A 132 8.66 -8.48 -3.78
C LYS A 132 7.65 -9.21 -4.66
N ALA A 133 6.55 -9.69 -4.07
CA ALA A 133 5.51 -10.38 -4.83
C ALA A 133 4.85 -9.45 -5.88
N MET A 134 4.68 -8.18 -5.53
CA MET A 134 4.18 -7.15 -6.44
C MET A 134 5.13 -6.87 -7.59
N ASP A 135 6.42 -6.68 -7.32
CA ASP A 135 7.44 -6.45 -8.34
C ASP A 135 7.58 -7.64 -9.29
N ASP A 136 7.53 -8.87 -8.76
CA ASP A 136 7.57 -10.08 -9.57
C ASP A 136 6.32 -10.18 -10.48
N THR A 137 5.14 -9.83 -9.96
CA THR A 137 3.88 -9.82 -10.72
C THR A 137 3.87 -8.72 -11.78
N LYS A 138 4.32 -7.51 -11.44
CA LYS A 138 4.43 -6.38 -12.37
C LYS A 138 5.44 -6.65 -13.48
N SER A 139 6.59 -7.21 -13.13
CA SER A 139 7.61 -7.60 -14.12
C SER A 139 7.10 -8.69 -15.06
N TRP A 140 6.29 -9.63 -14.57
CA TRP A 140 5.60 -10.58 -15.44
C TRP A 140 4.60 -9.87 -16.36
N TRP A 141 3.77 -8.97 -15.83
CA TRP A 141 2.78 -8.22 -16.60
C TRP A 141 3.41 -7.36 -17.70
N ASP A 142 4.53 -6.70 -17.40
CA ASP A 142 5.27 -5.91 -18.39
C ASP A 142 5.76 -6.78 -19.55
N ARG A 143 6.33 -7.96 -19.27
CA ARG A 143 6.71 -8.92 -20.32
C ARG A 143 5.51 -9.40 -21.15
N GLN A 144 4.32 -9.54 -20.55
CA GLN A 144 3.13 -9.93 -21.30
C GLN A 144 2.66 -8.81 -22.25
N LYS A 145 2.70 -7.54 -21.81
CA LYS A 145 2.37 -6.40 -22.68
C LYS A 145 3.34 -6.32 -23.87
N ASP A 146 4.64 -6.37 -23.60
CA ASP A 146 5.67 -6.33 -24.66
C ASP A 146 5.48 -7.45 -25.68
N TRP A 147 5.09 -8.62 -25.21
CA TRP A 147 4.80 -9.76 -26.07
C TRP A 147 3.53 -9.54 -26.92
N VAL A 148 2.44 -9.01 -26.35
CA VAL A 148 1.22 -8.65 -27.10
C VAL A 148 1.50 -7.56 -28.15
N ASP A 149 2.25 -6.53 -27.77
CA ASP A 149 2.61 -5.42 -28.67
C ASP A 149 3.46 -5.94 -29.83
N SER A 150 4.49 -6.76 -29.55
CA SER A 150 5.32 -7.37 -30.59
C SER A 150 4.54 -8.22 -31.59
N LYS A 151 3.46 -8.90 -31.15
CA LYS A 151 2.59 -9.67 -32.04
C LYS A 151 1.70 -8.77 -32.88
N THR A 152 1.20 -7.69 -32.30
CA THR A 152 0.36 -6.71 -33.01
C THR A 152 1.16 -6.04 -34.13
N ASP A 153 2.41 -5.67 -33.87
CA ASP A 153 3.30 -5.10 -34.89
C ASP A 153 3.57 -6.10 -36.03
N VAL A 154 3.85 -7.37 -35.70
CA VAL A 154 4.09 -8.42 -36.70
C VAL A 154 2.84 -8.75 -37.54
N ASP A 155 1.65 -8.73 -36.93
CA ASP A 155 0.39 -8.94 -37.65
C ASP A 155 0.10 -7.76 -38.60
N MET A 156 0.34 -6.52 -38.17
CA MET A 156 0.21 -5.32 -39.02
C MET A 156 1.18 -5.30 -40.21
N ASP A 157 2.40 -5.81 -40.03
CA ASP A 157 3.40 -5.90 -41.10
C ASP A 157 3.12 -7.04 -42.10
N ASN A 158 2.33 -8.06 -41.72
CA ASN A 158 1.96 -9.20 -42.58
C ASN A 158 0.60 -9.06 -43.27
N ASP A 159 -0.26 -8.13 -42.85
CA ASP A 159 -1.57 -7.87 -43.47
C ASP A 159 -1.47 -7.08 -44.81
N GLY A 160 -0.26 -6.81 -45.28
CA GLY A 160 0.04 -6.01 -46.46
C GLY A 160 0.78 -6.75 -47.58
N LYS A 161 0.34 -7.93 -48.03
CA LYS A 161 0.62 -8.48 -49.38
C LYS A 161 -0.49 -9.36 -49.93
#